data_AF-A0A6V7UWW2-F1
#
_entry.id   AF-A0A6V7UWW2-F1
#
_cell.length_a   1.000
_cell.length_b   1.000
_cell.length_c   1.000
_cell.angle_alpha   90.00
_cell.angle_beta   90.00
_cell.angle_gamma   90.00
#
_symmetry.space_group_name_H-M   'P 1'
#
loop_
_entity.id
_entity.type
_entity.pdbx_description
1 polymer ?
#
loop_
_entity_poly.entity_id
_entity_poly.type
_entity_poly.pdbx_seq_one_letter_code
_entity_poly.pdbx_strand_id
1 'polypeptide(L)'
;MKGEIFASTSQLNLDVLLDNGQSFRCKKEQNQNCWICVFYHRVWRIWRIDNERIGYEVCHNFDEEMRDSKDLLEEYFQLDIDLEQLYKEWASKCSYFRKLIEEKGEVFKGIRILKQEPLEALFAFIFSANNNISRISRCRLFPVSSELFCLT
;
A
#
# COMPACT_ATOMS: atom_id res chain seq x y z
N MET A 1 9.71 15.48 4.16
CA MET A 1 10.62 15.20 3.02
C MET A 1 9.78 14.77 1.82
N LYS A 2 10.07 15.20 0.60
CA LYS A 2 9.32 14.83 -0.62
C LYS A 2 10.23 14.13 -1.62
N GLY A 3 9.66 13.23 -2.41
CA GLY A 3 10.39 12.54 -3.48
C GLY A 3 9.43 11.85 -4.46
N GLU A 4 10.01 11.21 -5.46
CA GLU A 4 9.31 10.39 -6.44
C GLU A 4 10.03 9.07 -6.66
N ILE A 5 9.27 8.02 -6.97
CA ILE A 5 9.81 6.72 -7.35
C ILE A 5 9.17 6.23 -8.64
N PHE A 6 9.92 5.43 -9.38
CA PHE A 6 9.45 4.79 -10.60
C PHE A 6 8.64 3.55 -10.24
N ALA A 7 7.35 3.56 -10.55
CA ALA A 7 6.42 2.48 -10.30
C ALA A 7 5.25 2.59 -11.28
N SER A 8 5.32 1.81 -12.36
CA SER A 8 4.27 1.83 -13.38
C SER A 8 2.93 1.31 -12.86
N THR A 9 1.82 1.73 -13.47
CA THR A 9 0.47 1.30 -13.05
C THR A 9 0.28 -0.21 -13.17
N SER A 10 0.95 -0.85 -14.14
CA SER A 10 0.97 -2.31 -14.30
C SER A 10 1.69 -3.01 -13.15
N GLN A 11 2.72 -2.37 -12.60
CA GLN A 11 3.54 -2.90 -11.53
C GLN A 11 2.95 -2.59 -10.15
N LEU A 12 2.36 -1.41 -9.94
CA LEU A 12 1.82 -0.99 -8.65
C LEU A 12 0.54 -0.19 -8.87
N ASN A 13 -0.61 -0.68 -8.40
CA ASN A 13 -1.88 0.05 -8.42
C ASN A 13 -2.28 0.45 -6.99
N LEU A 14 -2.09 1.74 -6.65
CA LEU A 14 -2.32 2.23 -5.29
C LEU A 14 -3.76 2.05 -4.82
N ASP A 15 -4.74 2.30 -5.69
CA ASP A 15 -6.15 2.28 -5.29
C ASP A 15 -6.63 0.87 -4.99
N VAL A 16 -6.18 -0.12 -5.78
CA VAL A 16 -6.51 -1.52 -5.54
C VAL A 16 -5.70 -2.07 -4.38
N LEU A 17 -4.41 -1.72 -4.27
CA LEU A 17 -3.51 -2.30 -3.29
C LEU A 17 -3.77 -1.80 -1.86
N LEU A 18 -4.07 -0.51 -1.68
CA LEU A 18 -4.20 0.09 -0.36
C LEU A 18 -5.62 -0.06 0.23
N ASP A 19 -6.60 -0.53 -0.56
CA ASP A 19 -7.99 -0.76 -0.12
C ASP A 19 -8.41 -2.24 -0.11
N ASN A 20 -7.53 -3.17 -0.51
CA ASN A 20 -7.85 -4.60 -0.57
C ASN A 20 -7.81 -5.35 0.77
N GLY A 21 -7.62 -4.63 1.88
CA GLY A 21 -7.56 -5.21 3.22
C GLY A 21 -6.21 -5.78 3.63
N GLN A 22 -5.14 -5.60 2.85
CA GLN A 22 -3.78 -5.92 3.30
C GLN A 22 -3.32 -4.97 4.40
N SER A 23 -3.55 -3.67 4.26
CA SER A 23 -3.21 -2.65 5.26
C SER A 23 -4.43 -1.87 5.72
N PHE A 24 -4.63 -1.79 7.03
CA PHE A 24 -5.70 -1.00 7.65
C PHE A 24 -5.26 0.40 8.08
N ARG A 25 -3.99 0.76 7.81
CA ARG A 25 -3.38 2.04 8.21
C ARG A 25 -3.28 3.04 7.07
N CYS A 26 -3.90 2.72 5.93
CA CYS A 26 -3.98 3.59 4.77
C CYS A 26 -5.41 4.12 4.62
N LYS A 27 -5.53 5.40 4.28
CA LYS A 27 -6.80 6.07 4.03
C LYS A 27 -6.66 6.98 2.82
N LYS A 28 -7.60 6.86 1.88
CA LYS A 28 -7.73 7.80 0.76
C LYS A 28 -8.26 9.13 1.27
N GLU A 29 -7.57 10.21 0.92
CA GLU A 29 -8.02 11.58 1.19
C GLU A 29 -9.09 11.97 0.16
N GLN A 30 -10.22 12.47 0.65
CA GLN A 30 -11.40 12.74 -0.19
C GLN A 30 -11.18 13.86 -1.22
N ASN A 31 -10.25 14.79 -0.95
CA ASN A 31 -10.12 16.02 -1.74
C ASN A 31 -8.93 16.02 -2.71
N GLN A 32 -7.91 15.18 -2.54
CA GLN A 32 -6.65 15.31 -3.31
C GLN A 32 -6.15 14.03 -4.00
N ASN A 33 -7.00 13.01 -4.17
CA ASN A 33 -6.65 11.71 -4.78
C ASN A 33 -5.29 11.15 -4.31
N CYS A 34 -5.01 11.34 -3.02
CA CYS A 34 -3.79 10.86 -2.38
C CYS A 34 -4.15 9.92 -1.23
N TRP A 35 -3.19 9.10 -0.86
CA TRP A 35 -3.28 8.13 0.21
C TRP A 35 -2.43 8.60 1.38
N ILE A 36 -3.04 8.65 2.56
CA ILE A 36 -2.33 8.84 3.82
C ILE A 36 -2.14 7.46 4.45
N CYS A 37 -0.89 7.07 4.67
CA CYS A 37 -0.53 5.76 5.18
C CYS A 37 0.43 5.91 6.37
N VAL A 38 0.38 4.96 7.31
CA VAL A 38 1.34 4.89 8.40
C VAL A 38 2.01 3.53 8.39
N PHE A 39 3.33 3.52 8.24
CA PHE A 39 4.19 2.34 8.26
C PHE A 39 5.65 2.78 8.46
N TYR A 40 6.51 1.89 8.97
CA TYR A 40 7.90 2.20 9.34
C TYR A 40 8.02 3.47 10.18
N HIS A 41 7.17 3.60 11.20
CA HIS A 41 7.14 4.76 12.12
C HIS A 41 7.05 6.14 11.43
N ARG A 42 6.49 6.19 10.22
CA ARG A 42 6.37 7.42 9.41
C ARG A 42 4.94 7.60 8.92
N VAL A 43 4.51 8.86 8.84
CA VAL A 43 3.26 9.26 8.17
C VAL A 43 3.60 9.63 6.74
N TRP A 44 3.10 8.83 5.83
CA TRP A 44 3.31 8.96 4.39
C TRP A 44 2.07 9.54 3.73
N ARG A 45 2.30 10.45 2.80
CA ARG A 45 1.33 10.88 1.81
C ARG A 45 1.83 10.43 0.46
N ILE A 46 1.03 9.65 -0.26
CA ILE A 46 1.43 8.99 -1.50
C ILE A 46 0.38 9.30 -2.56
N TRP A 47 0.80 9.69 -3.76
CA TRP A 47 -0.11 9.99 -4.87
C TRP A 47 0.47 9.51 -6.19
N ARG A 48 -0.41 9.24 -7.16
CA ARG A 48 0.03 8.97 -8.53
C ARG A 48 0.33 10.29 -9.23
N ILE A 49 1.50 10.39 -9.87
CA ILE A 49 1.87 11.53 -10.72
C ILE A 49 1.45 11.22 -12.17
N ASP A 50 1.90 10.10 -12.70
CA ASP A 50 1.63 9.64 -14.07
C ASP A 50 1.52 8.11 -14.13
N ASN A 51 1.55 7.49 -15.31
CA ASN A 51 1.44 6.02 -15.43
C ASN A 51 2.70 5.25 -15.02
N GLU A 52 3.81 5.93 -14.78
CA GLU A 52 5.15 5.37 -14.55
C GLU A 52 5.72 5.74 -13.17
N ARG A 53 5.14 6.74 -12.49
CA ARG A 53 5.69 7.33 -11.27
C ARG A 53 4.64 7.55 -10.20
N ILE A 54 5.08 7.37 -8.95
CA ILE A 54 4.35 7.83 -7.77
C ILE A 54 5.16 8.88 -7.04
N GLY A 55 4.47 9.88 -6.52
CA GLY A 55 5.03 10.87 -5.61
C GLY A 55 4.79 10.46 -4.17
N TYR A 56 5.72 10.84 -3.29
CA TYR A 56 5.56 10.66 -1.86
C TYR A 56 6.03 11.86 -1.07
N GLU A 57 5.43 12.04 0.10
CA GLU A 57 5.79 13.00 1.12
C GLU A 57 5.77 12.31 2.48
N VAL A 58 6.85 12.43 3.24
CA VAL A 58 6.88 12.09 4.65
C VAL A 58 6.42 13.32 5.43
N CYS A 59 5.19 13.26 5.93
CA CYS A 59 4.54 14.31 6.71
C CYS A 59 5.08 14.36 8.14
N HIS A 60 5.38 13.20 8.72
CA HIS A 60 5.94 13.08 10.06
C HIS A 60 6.79 11.82 10.18
N ASN A 61 7.90 11.90 10.93
CA ASN A 61 8.76 10.77 11.24
C ASN A 61 8.86 10.65 12.75
N PHE A 62 8.42 9.52 13.30
CA PHE A 62 8.47 9.22 14.74
C PHE A 62 9.77 8.51 15.14
N ASP A 63 10.62 8.16 14.17
CA ASP A 63 11.87 7.43 14.40
C ASP A 63 13.09 8.36 14.33
N GLU A 64 14.08 8.11 15.17
CA GLU A 64 15.38 8.80 15.14
C GLU A 64 16.29 8.24 14.05
N GLU A 65 16.00 7.03 13.53
CA GLU A 65 16.79 6.40 12.48
C GLU A 65 16.70 7.12 11.13
N MET A 66 17.87 7.48 10.61
CA MET A 66 18.07 8.14 9.31
C MET A 66 18.08 7.14 8.15
N ARG A 67 17.13 6.20 8.10
CA ARG A 67 16.93 5.37 6.90
C ARG A 67 16.35 6.22 5.77
N ASP A 68 16.83 6.03 4.55
CA ASP A 68 16.30 6.74 3.39
C ASP A 68 14.80 6.44 3.23
N SER A 69 14.01 7.50 3.07
CA SER A 69 12.56 7.37 2.90
C SER A 69 12.21 6.66 1.60
N LYS A 70 13.01 6.86 0.56
CA LYS A 70 12.83 6.22 -0.73
C LYS A 70 12.95 4.69 -0.58
N ASP A 71 14.04 4.23 0.03
CA ASP A 71 14.32 2.81 0.19
C ASP A 71 13.24 2.11 1.02
N LEU A 72 12.78 2.73 2.11
CA LEU A 72 11.68 2.23 2.92
C LEU A 72 10.37 2.10 2.14
N LEU A 73 10.08 3.06 1.26
CA LEU A 73 8.88 3.06 0.45
C LEU A 73 8.94 1.98 -0.64
N GLU A 74 10.09 1.84 -1.32
CA GLU A 74 10.33 0.78 -2.30
C GLU A 74 10.27 -0.61 -1.65
N GLU A 75 10.82 -0.76 -0.44
CA GLU A 75 10.76 -1.97 0.37
C GLU A 75 9.33 -2.31 0.79
N TYR A 76 8.53 -1.33 1.24
CA TYR A 76 7.14 -1.55 1.64
C TYR A 76 6.28 -2.11 0.50
N PHE A 77 6.47 -1.58 -0.71
CA PHE A 77 5.76 -2.04 -1.91
C PHE A 77 6.46 -3.21 -2.64
N GLN A 78 7.62 -3.66 -2.16
CA GLN A 78 8.44 -4.72 -2.77
C GLN A 78 8.71 -4.46 -4.26
N LEU A 79 9.15 -3.25 -4.61
CA LEU A 79 9.34 -2.82 -6.00
C LEU A 79 10.55 -3.48 -6.70
N ASP A 80 11.41 -4.15 -5.96
CA ASP A 80 12.50 -4.99 -6.46
C ASP A 80 12.00 -6.22 -7.25
N ILE A 81 10.74 -6.63 -7.00
CA ILE A 81 10.12 -7.78 -7.66
C ILE A 81 9.43 -7.36 -8.96
N ASP A 82 9.76 -8.00 -10.08
CA ASP A 82 9.04 -7.82 -11.35
C ASP A 82 7.70 -8.58 -11.35
N LEU A 83 6.61 -7.82 -11.20
CA LEU A 83 5.26 -8.38 -11.14
C LEU A 83 4.80 -8.95 -12.49
N GLU A 84 5.23 -8.35 -13.59
CA GLU A 84 4.84 -8.81 -14.94
C GLU A 84 5.46 -10.17 -15.27
N GLN A 85 6.70 -10.38 -14.85
CA GLN A 85 7.35 -11.68 -14.98
C GLN A 85 6.60 -12.75 -14.18
N LEU A 86 6.22 -12.45 -12.93
CA LEU A 86 5.43 -13.36 -12.10
C LEU A 86 4.06 -13.67 -12.70
N TYR A 87 3.38 -12.67 -13.26
CA TYR A 87 2.09 -12.86 -13.92
C TYR A 87 2.21 -13.79 -15.12
N LYS A 88 3.25 -13.63 -15.95
CA LYS A 88 3.55 -14.53 -17.07
C LYS A 88 3.82 -15.95 -16.57
N GLU A 89 4.60 -16.10 -15.51
CA GLU A 89 4.92 -17.40 -14.93
C GLU A 89 3.66 -18.10 -14.39
N TRP A 90 2.84 -17.42 -13.60
CA TRP A 90 1.61 -17.97 -13.04
C TRP A 90 0.58 -18.30 -14.13
N ALA A 91 0.46 -17.44 -15.16
CA ALA A 91 -0.38 -17.72 -16.32
C ALA A 91 0.13 -18.92 -17.12
N SER A 92 1.44 -19.19 -17.17
CA SER A 92 1.99 -20.38 -17.83
C SER A 92 1.59 -21.67 -17.09
N LYS A 93 1.54 -21.63 -15.75
CA LYS A 93 1.31 -22.79 -14.88
C LYS A 93 -0.17 -23.03 -14.56
N CYS A 94 -1.04 -22.02 -14.64
CA CYS A 94 -2.45 -22.12 -14.26
C CYS A 94 -3.36 -21.56 -15.37
N SER A 95 -4.14 -22.45 -16.00
CA SER A 95 -5.07 -22.08 -17.08
C SER A 95 -6.21 -21.17 -16.60
N TYR A 96 -6.68 -21.35 -15.36
CA TYR A 96 -7.68 -20.47 -14.77
C TYR A 96 -7.12 -19.06 -14.54
N PHE A 97 -5.91 -18.96 -13.98
CA PHE A 97 -5.26 -17.67 -13.76
C PHE A 97 -5.02 -16.93 -15.09
N ARG A 98 -4.58 -17.66 -16.12
CA ARG A 98 -4.44 -17.10 -17.47
C ARG A 98 -5.73 -16.48 -17.98
N LYS A 99 -6.84 -17.23 -17.95
CA LYS A 99 -8.16 -16.72 -18.36
C LYS A 99 -8.57 -15.49 -17.54
N LEU A 100 -8.33 -15.51 -16.23
CA LEU A 100 -8.66 -14.38 -15.36
C LEU A 100 -7.87 -13.12 -15.71
N ILE A 101 -6.60 -13.24 -16.07
CA ILE A 101 -5.78 -12.11 -16.54
C ILE A 101 -6.18 -11.67 -17.95
N GLU A 102 -6.54 -12.58 -18.86
CA GLU A 102 -7.00 -12.23 -20.21
C GLU A 102 -8.36 -11.51 -20.18
N GLU A 103 -9.29 -11.94 -19.32
CA GLU A 103 -10.65 -11.38 -19.22
C GLU A 103 -10.71 -10.12 -18.33
N LYS A 104 -9.92 -10.07 -17.25
CA LYS A 104 -10.01 -9.03 -16.20
C LYS A 104 -8.66 -8.38 -15.89
N GLY A 105 -7.70 -8.47 -16.80
CA GLY A 105 -6.34 -7.99 -16.59
C GLY A 105 -6.25 -6.54 -16.10
N GLU A 106 -7.07 -5.63 -16.65
CA GLU A 106 -7.08 -4.23 -16.22
C GLU A 106 -7.42 -4.04 -14.73
N VAL A 107 -8.28 -4.89 -14.15
CA VAL A 107 -8.68 -4.81 -12.74
C VAL A 107 -7.61 -5.39 -11.82
N PHE A 108 -6.91 -6.44 -12.28
CA PHE A 108 -5.93 -7.18 -11.48
C PHE A 108 -4.48 -6.74 -11.70
N LYS A 109 -4.25 -5.66 -12.46
CA LYS A 109 -2.92 -5.06 -12.65
C LYS A 109 -2.42 -4.38 -11.38
N GLY A 110 -1.11 -4.50 -11.14
CA GLY A 110 -0.42 -3.79 -10.07
C GLY A 110 -0.80 -4.23 -8.66
N ILE A 111 -1.38 -5.43 -8.49
CA ILE A 111 -1.69 -5.99 -7.17
C ILE A 111 -0.44 -6.70 -6.64
N ARG A 112 0.13 -6.16 -5.57
CA ARG A 112 1.28 -6.72 -4.86
C ARG A 112 0.88 -7.23 -3.48
N ILE A 113 1.81 -7.88 -2.81
CA ILE A 113 1.73 -8.11 -1.37
C ILE A 113 2.57 -7.02 -0.69
N LEU A 114 2.04 -6.35 0.33
CA LEU A 114 2.76 -5.34 1.09
C LEU A 114 3.72 -5.99 2.09
N LYS A 115 4.94 -5.44 2.22
CA LYS A 115 5.90 -5.88 3.24
C LYS A 115 5.65 -5.10 4.53
N GLN A 116 4.67 -5.57 5.29
CA GLN A 116 4.30 -5.00 6.60
C GLN A 116 5.25 -5.46 7.70
N GLU A 117 5.36 -4.65 8.75
CA GLU A 117 6.12 -5.03 9.94
C GLU A 117 5.44 -6.23 10.62
N PRO A 118 6.19 -7.30 10.99
CA PRO A 118 5.61 -8.54 11.49
C PRO A 118 4.70 -8.40 12.71
N LEU A 119 5.04 -7.55 13.68
CA LEU A 119 4.25 -7.33 14.88
C LEU A 119 2.93 -6.61 14.54
N GLU A 120 2.98 -5.57 13.71
CA GLU A 120 1.81 -4.87 13.19
C GLU A 120 0.90 -5.82 12.40
N ALA A 121 1.46 -6.63 11.50
CA ALA A 121 0.71 -7.61 10.73
C ALA A 121 0.05 -8.65 11.65
N LEU A 122 0.77 -9.17 12.63
CA LEU A 122 0.25 -10.12 13.61
C LEU A 122 -0.95 -9.54 14.37
N PHE A 123 -0.83 -8.31 14.89
CA PHE A 123 -1.93 -7.67 15.59
C PHE A 123 -3.12 -7.41 14.67
N ALA A 124 -2.89 -6.93 13.44
CA ALA A 124 -3.94 -6.75 12.45
C ALA A 124 -4.70 -8.07 12.18
N PHE A 125 -3.99 -9.19 12.10
CA PHE A 125 -4.60 -10.51 11.93
C PHE A 125 -5.34 -11.02 13.17
N ILE A 126 -4.79 -10.81 14.37
CA ILE A 126 -5.48 -11.17 15.62
C ILE A 126 -6.80 -10.39 15.75
N PHE A 127 -6.78 -9.10 15.44
CA PHE A 127 -7.99 -8.26 15.48
C PHE A 127 -8.98 -8.57 14.35
N SER A 128 -8.52 -9.13 13.22
CA SER A 128 -9.39 -9.55 12.11
C SER A 128 -10.06 -10.91 12.32
N ALA A 129 -9.41 -11.82 13.05
CA ALA A 129 -9.88 -13.20 13.27
C ALA A 129 -11.25 -13.33 13.95
N ASN A 130 -11.84 -12.23 14.46
CA ASN A 130 -13.11 -12.26 15.18
C ASN A 130 -14.15 -11.21 14.71
N ASN A 131 -14.14 -10.78 13.43
CA ASN A 131 -15.16 -9.85 12.88
C ASN A 131 -15.35 -9.93 11.34
N ASN A 132 -16.59 -9.66 10.88
CA ASN A 132 -16.92 -9.35 9.48
C ASN A 132 -16.11 -8.12 9.00
N ILE A 133 -15.68 -8.08 7.74
CA ILE A 133 -14.91 -6.98 7.09
C ILE A 133 -15.43 -5.59 7.52
N SER A 134 -16.75 -5.40 7.64
CA SER A 134 -17.38 -4.14 8.07
C SER A 134 -17.05 -3.68 9.51
N ARG A 135 -16.64 -4.59 10.42
CA ARG A 135 -16.17 -4.27 11.78
C ARG A 135 -14.65 -4.10 11.85
N ILE A 136 -13.89 -4.75 10.98
CA ILE A 136 -12.42 -4.60 10.93
C ILE A 136 -12.04 -3.20 10.43
N SER A 137 -12.80 -2.62 9.50
CA SER A 137 -12.61 -1.22 9.09
C SER A 137 -12.81 -0.19 10.21
N ARG A 138 -13.43 -0.57 11.34
CA ARG A 138 -13.50 0.26 12.57
C ARG A 138 -12.27 0.11 13.46
N CYS A 139 -11.56 -1.02 13.38
CA CYS A 139 -10.21 -1.19 13.93
C CYS A 139 -9.16 -0.68 12.92
N ARG A 140 -9.38 0.50 12.35
CA ARG A 140 -8.27 1.26 11.77
C ARG A 140 -7.37 1.64 12.95
N LEU A 141 -6.26 0.92 13.11
CA LEU A 141 -5.22 1.19 14.08
C LEU A 141 -4.52 2.52 13.71
N PHE A 142 -5.23 3.63 13.90
CA PHE A 142 -4.64 4.95 14.05
C PHE A 142 -4.60 5.24 15.57
N PRO A 143 -3.54 4.87 16.30
CA PRO A 143 -3.19 5.59 17.49
C PRO A 143 -2.44 6.85 17.02
N VAL A 144 -3.12 7.71 16.28
CA VAL A 144 -2.66 9.10 16.16
C VAL A 144 -3.60 9.83 17.08
N SER A 145 -3.04 10.31 18.19
CA SER A 145 -3.74 11.21 19.11
C SER A 145 -4.59 12.18 18.30
N SER A 146 -5.82 12.38 18.75
CA SER A 146 -6.87 13.23 18.16
C SER A 146 -6.45 14.69 17.88
N GLU A 147 -5.20 15.06 18.12
CA GLU A 147 -4.63 16.40 17.96
C GLU A 147 -4.05 16.65 16.57
N LEU A 148 -3.68 15.62 15.80
CA LEU A 148 -3.10 15.82 14.45
C LEU A 148 -4.13 16.04 13.33
N PHE A 149 -5.43 15.85 13.61
CA PHE A 149 -6.52 16.16 12.67
C PHE A 149 -7.11 17.57 12.84
N CYS A 150 -6.61 18.38 13.78
CA CYS A 150 -7.06 19.76 14.02
C CYS A 150 -6.15 20.84 13.44
N LEU A 151 -5.15 20.50 12.61
CA LEU A 151 -4.31 21.47 11.90
C LEU A 151 -4.48 21.38 10.39
N THR A 152 -5.71 21.65 9.93
CA THR A 152 -6.04 22.35 8.66
C THR A 152 -7.48 22.79 8.71
#